data_AF-A0A8H7V4N1-F1
#
_entry.id   AF-A0A8H7V4N1-F1
#
_cell.length_a   1.000
_cell.length_b   1.000
_cell.length_c   1.000
_cell.angle_alpha   90.00
_cell.angle_beta   90.00
_cell.angle_gamma   90.00
#
_symmetry.space_group_name_H-M   'P 1'
#
loop_
_entity.id
_entity.type
_entity.pdbx_description
1 polymer ?
#
loop_
_entity_poly.entity_id
_entity_poly.type
_entity_poly.pdbx_seq_one_letter_code
_entity_poly.pdbx_strand_id
1 'polypeptide(L)'
;KLYPIISLSTLTRYRKQYLGDVKIVKGGRPNKISKKPTKPYTARQLRTDRLNVPKGIQEHLKMEGVDMSLRGIRKGFKKRGFNAKRDIKTNFVSKGNKAERYACAKKYKNYTLIDWHQWVISDE
;
A
#
# COMPACT_ATOMS: atom_id res chain seq x y z
N LYS A 1 -7.18 25.77 52.65
CA LYS A 1 -6.23 25.09 51.72
C LYS A 1 -6.33 23.59 51.96
N LEU A 2 -7.06 22.86 51.13
CA LEU A 2 -7.18 21.40 51.28
C LEU A 2 -5.87 20.76 50.77
N TYR A 3 -5.11 20.19 51.71
CA TYR A 3 -3.85 19.43 51.56
C TYR A 3 -2.56 20.26 51.30
N PRO A 4 -1.83 20.65 52.35
CA PRO A 4 -0.59 21.44 52.23
C PRO A 4 0.64 20.67 51.70
N ILE A 5 0.55 19.34 51.53
CA ILE A 5 1.69 18.47 51.20
C ILE A 5 1.65 17.99 49.74
N ILE A 6 0.48 18.06 49.08
CA ILE A 6 0.28 17.44 47.76
C ILE A 6 0.18 18.54 46.70
N SER A 7 1.11 18.52 45.75
CA SER A 7 1.09 19.46 44.63
C SER A 7 -0.13 19.20 43.72
N LEU A 8 -0.63 20.27 43.08
CA LEU A 8 -1.72 20.20 42.10
C LEU A 8 -1.41 19.23 40.95
N SER A 9 -0.14 19.08 40.56
CA SER A 9 0.28 18.13 39.51
C SER A 9 0.12 16.68 39.97
N THR A 10 0.40 16.40 41.24
CA THR A 10 0.18 15.09 41.87
C THR A 10 -1.31 14.74 41.91
N LEU A 11 -2.17 15.67 42.36
CA LEU A 11 -3.63 15.51 42.33
C LEU A 11 -4.16 15.26 40.91
N THR A 12 -3.64 15.99 39.92
CA THR A 12 -4.02 15.83 38.51
C THR A 12 -3.59 14.47 37.95
N ARG A 13 -2.43 13.96 38.36
CA ARG A 13 -1.93 12.62 38.00
C ARG A 13 -2.81 11.53 38.61
N TYR A 14 -3.12 11.62 39.90
CA TYR A 14 -4.03 10.69 40.58
C TYR A 14 -5.43 10.72 39.95
N ARG A 15 -5.95 11.90 39.63
CA ARG A 15 -7.22 12.04 38.91
C ARG A 15 -7.20 11.33 37.56
N LYS A 16 -6.14 11.49 36.76
CA LYS A 16 -6.00 10.78 35.48
C LYS A 16 -5.84 9.26 35.62
N GLN A 17 -5.23 8.80 36.72
CA GLN A 17 -4.95 7.38 36.95
C GLN A 17 -6.15 6.60 37.50
N TYR A 18 -6.94 7.21 38.38
CA TYR A 18 -8.01 6.53 39.12
C TYR A 18 -9.42 6.96 38.73
N LEU A 19 -9.61 8.14 38.14
CA LEU A 19 -10.94 8.67 37.74
C LEU A 19 -11.22 8.57 36.23
N GLY A 20 -10.54 7.64 35.55
CA GLY A 20 -11.12 6.85 34.45
C GLY A 20 -11.36 7.47 33.07
N ASP A 21 -11.46 8.79 32.86
CA ASP A 21 -12.12 9.27 31.63
C ASP A 21 -11.24 9.78 30.48
N VAL A 22 -9.91 9.69 30.55
CA VAL A 22 -9.08 10.10 29.41
C VAL A 22 -7.98 9.09 29.11
N LYS A 23 -8.26 8.16 28.18
CA LYS A 23 -7.21 7.44 27.46
C LYS A 23 -6.44 8.44 26.58
N ILE A 24 -5.48 9.13 27.18
CA ILE A 24 -4.50 9.92 26.43
C ILE A 24 -3.57 8.92 25.74
N VAL A 25 -3.76 8.71 24.43
CA VAL A 25 -2.79 7.99 23.61
C VAL A 25 -1.51 8.83 23.61
N LYS A 26 -0.47 8.37 24.32
CA LYS A 26 0.84 9.02 24.27
C LYS A 26 1.28 9.07 22.80
N GLY A 27 1.50 10.29 22.30
CA GLY A 27 2.01 10.50 20.95
C GLY A 27 3.33 9.75 20.78
N GLY A 28 3.37 8.80 19.85
CA GLY A 28 4.60 8.11 19.50
C GLY A 28 5.51 8.99 18.64
N ARG A 29 6.76 8.55 18.43
CA ARG A 29 7.69 9.20 17.51
C ARG A 29 7.04 9.34 16.12
N PRO A 30 7.06 10.53 15.50
CA PRO A 30 6.49 10.73 14.17
C PRO A 30 7.19 9.83 13.15
N ASN A 31 6.41 9.25 12.25
CA ASN A 31 6.94 8.36 11.22
C ASN A 31 7.80 9.16 10.25
N LYS A 32 9.03 8.70 9.95
CA LYS A 32 9.95 9.38 9.02
C LYS A 32 9.34 9.57 7.61
N ILE A 33 8.48 8.64 7.18
CA ILE A 33 7.80 8.71 5.88
C ILE A 33 6.70 9.80 5.85
N SER A 34 6.25 10.31 7.01
CA SER A 34 5.07 11.19 7.12
C SER A 34 5.19 12.57 6.46
N LYS A 35 6.40 13.02 6.10
CA LYS A 35 6.69 14.43 5.77
C LYS A 35 6.33 14.89 4.35
N LYS A 36 5.29 14.34 3.70
CA LYS A 36 4.90 14.58 2.29
C LYS A 36 5.75 13.71 1.36
N PRO A 37 5.21 12.55 0.95
CA PRO A 37 4.15 12.62 -0.05
C PRO A 37 2.82 12.01 0.36
N THR A 38 1.74 12.53 -0.22
CA THR A 38 0.40 11.93 -0.19
C THR A 38 0.46 10.52 -0.77
N LYS A 39 -0.34 9.59 -0.22
CA LYS A 39 -0.47 8.20 -0.71
C LYS A 39 -0.47 8.04 -2.25
N PRO A 40 -1.19 8.87 -3.05
CA PRO A 40 -1.17 8.75 -4.52
C PRO A 40 0.19 9.09 -5.15
N TYR A 41 0.94 10.05 -4.62
CA TYR A 41 2.28 10.37 -5.15
C TYR A 41 3.24 9.20 -4.95
N THR A 42 3.25 8.62 -3.73
CA THR A 42 4.06 7.43 -3.45
C THR A 42 3.61 6.24 -4.30
N ALA A 43 2.29 6.07 -4.52
CA ALA A 43 1.76 5.02 -5.38
C ALA A 43 2.19 5.19 -6.85
N ARG A 44 2.22 6.44 -7.36
CA ARG A 44 2.68 6.73 -8.72
C ARG A 44 4.14 6.38 -8.91
N GLN A 45 5.00 6.77 -7.97
CA GLN A 45 6.42 6.45 -8.05
C GLN A 45 6.71 4.95 -7.91
N LEU A 46 5.95 4.22 -7.06
CA LEU A 46 6.01 2.76 -6.97
C LEU A 46 5.61 2.04 -8.26
N ARG A 47 4.71 2.64 -9.05
CA ARG A 47 4.20 2.06 -10.30
C ARG A 47 5.15 2.20 -11.47
N THR A 48 5.94 3.26 -11.50
CA THR A 48 7.08 3.38 -12.43
C THR A 48 8.18 2.44 -11.95
N ASP A 49 8.70 1.59 -12.84
CA ASP A 49 9.66 0.51 -12.55
C ASP A 49 10.90 0.91 -11.73
N ARG A 50 11.17 2.22 -11.59
CA ARG A 50 12.21 2.81 -10.75
C ARG A 50 12.13 2.43 -9.27
N LEU A 51 10.96 2.06 -8.72
CA LEU A 51 10.80 1.72 -7.29
C LEU A 51 10.18 0.34 -7.04
N ASN A 52 10.29 -0.58 -8.00
CA ASN A 52 9.63 -1.89 -7.94
C ASN A 52 10.18 -2.81 -6.81
N VAL A 53 11.38 -2.50 -6.31
CA VAL A 53 12.06 -3.28 -5.27
C VAL A 53 12.22 -2.46 -3.97
N PRO A 54 12.01 -3.06 -2.78
CA PRO A 54 12.24 -2.39 -1.49
C PRO A 54 13.60 -1.70 -1.34
N LYS A 55 14.63 -2.23 -2.02
CA LYS A 55 15.98 -1.64 -2.06
C LYS A 55 16.03 -0.34 -2.87
N GLY A 56 15.39 -0.30 -4.04
CA GLY A 56 15.26 0.94 -4.83
C GLY A 56 14.49 2.02 -4.06
N ILE A 57 13.49 1.62 -3.27
CA ILE A 57 12.79 2.55 -2.37
C ILE A 57 13.69 3.06 -1.26
N GLN A 58 14.56 2.21 -0.70
CA GLN A 58 15.52 2.62 0.31
C GLN A 58 16.55 3.61 -0.23
N GLU A 59 17.08 3.35 -1.43
CA GLU A 59 18.01 4.24 -2.13
C GLU A 59 17.35 5.58 -2.44
N HIS A 60 16.10 5.57 -2.91
CA HIS A 60 15.32 6.78 -3.17
C HIS A 60 15.09 7.60 -1.90
N LEU A 61 14.65 6.96 -0.81
CA LEU A 61 14.47 7.63 0.47
C LEU A 61 15.80 8.18 1.02
N LYS A 62 16.91 7.49 0.80
CA LYS A 62 18.25 7.97 1.17
C LYS A 62 18.64 9.23 0.39
N MET A 63 18.34 9.28 -0.92
CA MET A 63 18.54 10.49 -1.74
C MET A 63 17.69 11.67 -1.25
N GLU A 64 16.50 11.41 -0.72
CA GLU A 64 15.61 12.42 -0.11
C GLU A 64 16.00 12.77 1.34
N GLY A 65 17.14 12.27 1.85
CA GLY A 65 17.62 12.54 3.22
C GLY A 65 16.92 11.73 4.31
N VAL A 66 16.13 10.73 3.95
CA VAL A 66 15.42 9.84 4.87
C VAL A 66 16.16 8.51 5.01
N ASP A 67 17.03 8.43 6.01
CA ASP A 67 17.67 7.15 6.35
C ASP A 67 16.70 6.21 7.10
N MET A 68 16.45 5.04 6.53
CA MET A 68 15.52 4.05 7.06
C MET A 68 15.92 2.63 6.69
N SER A 69 15.71 1.70 7.63
CA SER A 69 15.86 0.28 7.34
C SER A 69 14.72 -0.24 6.45
N LEU A 70 15.01 -1.26 5.64
CA LEU A 70 14.01 -1.96 4.81
C LEU A 70 12.79 -2.43 5.62
N ARG A 71 13.01 -2.88 6.86
CA ARG A 71 11.92 -3.27 7.77
C ARG A 71 11.01 -2.09 8.11
N GLY A 72 11.59 -0.93 8.39
CA GLY A 72 10.86 0.31 8.66
C GLY A 72 10.03 0.75 7.45
N ILE A 73 10.63 0.68 6.27
CA ILE A 73 10.00 0.97 4.98
C ILE A 73 8.78 0.07 4.77
N ARG A 74 8.95 -1.26 4.84
CA ARG A 74 7.84 -2.24 4.70
C ARG A 74 6.70 -1.97 5.68
N LYS A 75 7.02 -1.71 6.95
CA LYS A 75 6.01 -1.41 7.99
C LYS A 75 5.28 -0.10 7.68
N GLY A 76 6.00 0.91 7.19
CA GLY A 76 5.43 2.19 6.78
C GLY A 76 4.47 2.07 5.59
N PHE A 77 4.83 1.29 4.58
CA PHE A 77 3.96 0.98 3.44
C PHE A 77 2.70 0.21 3.85
N LYS A 78 2.85 -0.83 4.67
CA LYS A 78 1.71 -1.59 5.20
C LYS A 78 0.73 -0.70 5.98
N LYS A 79 1.24 0.19 6.84
CA LYS A 79 0.42 1.17 7.58
C LYS A 79 -0.34 2.14 6.66
N ARG A 80 0.19 2.45 5.48
CA ARG A 80 -0.48 3.28 4.47
C ARG A 80 -1.46 2.50 3.58
N GLY A 81 -1.58 1.19 3.78
CA GLY A 81 -2.45 0.31 3.00
C GLY A 81 -1.87 -0.07 1.64
N PHE A 82 -0.54 -0.09 1.50
CA PHE A 82 0.11 -0.71 0.34
C PHE A 82 0.31 -2.20 0.61
N ASN A 83 -0.11 -3.01 -0.35
CA ASN A 83 0.04 -4.46 -0.32
C ASN A 83 0.98 -4.89 -1.44
N ALA A 84 1.95 -5.74 -1.10
CA ALA A 84 2.75 -6.41 -2.11
C ALA A 84 1.87 -7.44 -2.83
N LYS A 85 1.87 -7.44 -4.16
CA LYS A 85 1.28 -8.48 -4.98
C LYS A 85 2.39 -9.14 -5.78
N ARG A 86 2.29 -10.46 -5.94
CA ARG A 86 3.09 -11.15 -6.95
C ARG A 86 2.45 -10.90 -8.30
N ASP A 87 3.27 -10.61 -9.30
CA ASP A 87 2.80 -10.55 -10.67
C ASP A 87 2.29 -11.93 -11.08
N ILE A 88 1.16 -11.94 -11.79
CA ILE A 88 0.59 -13.16 -12.34
C ILE A 88 1.52 -13.61 -13.46
N LYS A 89 2.04 -14.83 -13.35
CA LYS A 89 2.82 -15.45 -14.44
C LYS A 89 1.89 -15.65 -15.63
N THR A 90 1.97 -14.76 -16.60
CA THR A 90 1.30 -14.92 -17.89
C THR A 90 2.29 -15.43 -18.92
N ASN A 91 1.83 -16.27 -19.84
CA ASN A 91 2.63 -16.65 -21.00
C ASN A 91 3.03 -15.39 -21.77
N PHE A 92 4.27 -15.37 -22.26
CA PHE A 92 4.73 -14.27 -23.09
C PHE A 92 3.87 -14.21 -24.36
N VAL A 93 3.32 -13.04 -24.66
CA VAL A 93 2.55 -12.80 -25.88
C VAL A 93 3.28 -11.71 -26.68
N SER A 94 3.84 -12.11 -27.82
CA SER A 94 4.51 -11.19 -28.75
C SER A 94 3.52 -10.11 -29.24
N LYS A 95 4.04 -9.01 -29.81
CA LYS A 95 3.18 -7.97 -30.39
C LYS A 95 2.29 -8.52 -31.51
N GLY A 96 2.81 -9.43 -32.34
CA GLY A 96 2.04 -10.10 -33.40
C GLY A 96 0.89 -10.93 -32.83
N ASN A 97 1.19 -11.81 -31.87
CA ASN A 97 0.18 -12.64 -31.21
C ASN A 97 -0.90 -11.81 -30.52
N LYS A 98 -0.56 -10.61 -29.98
CA LYS A 98 -1.55 -9.68 -29.42
C LYS A 98 -2.50 -9.14 -30.49
N ALA A 99 -1.97 -8.77 -31.66
CA ALA A 99 -2.77 -8.24 -32.76
C ALA A 99 -3.73 -9.31 -33.31
N GLU A 100 -3.25 -10.55 -33.49
CA GLU A 100 -4.07 -11.68 -33.93
C GLU A 100 -5.17 -12.02 -32.93
N ARG A 101 -4.83 -12.14 -31.64
CA ARG A 101 -5.81 -12.35 -30.57
C ARG A 101 -6.86 -11.25 -30.52
N TYR A 102 -6.42 -10.00 -30.69
CA TYR A 102 -7.34 -8.85 -30.73
C TYR A 102 -8.26 -8.90 -31.95
N ALA A 103 -7.73 -9.21 -33.14
CA ALA A 103 -8.51 -9.35 -34.36
C ALA A 103 -9.55 -10.47 -34.23
N CYS A 104 -9.14 -11.63 -33.69
CA CYS A 104 -10.03 -12.76 -33.40
C CYS A 104 -11.15 -12.35 -32.42
N ALA A 105 -10.80 -11.74 -31.29
CA ALA A 105 -11.78 -11.27 -30.31
C ALA A 105 -12.73 -10.22 -30.89
N LYS A 106 -12.24 -9.32 -31.76
CA LYS A 106 -13.07 -8.32 -32.42
C LYS A 106 -14.02 -8.96 -33.45
N LYS A 107 -13.55 -9.95 -34.20
CA LYS A 107 -14.34 -10.67 -35.21
C LYS A 107 -15.55 -11.38 -34.58
N TYR A 108 -15.35 -12.00 -33.42
CA TYR A 108 -16.39 -12.78 -32.73
C TYR A 108 -17.05 -12.03 -31.57
N LYS A 109 -16.79 -10.71 -31.42
CA LYS A 109 -17.28 -9.91 -30.28
C LYS A 109 -18.80 -9.94 -30.12
N ASN A 110 -19.52 -10.00 -31.24
CA ASN A 110 -20.98 -9.92 -31.27
C ASN A 110 -21.65 -11.29 -31.41
N TYR A 111 -20.89 -12.39 -31.30
CA TYR A 111 -21.48 -13.73 -31.37
C TYR A 111 -22.38 -13.98 -30.17
N THR A 112 -23.57 -14.50 -30.46
CA THR A 112 -24.57 -14.89 -29.49
C THR A 112 -24.39 -16.35 -29.08
N LEU A 113 -25.14 -16.79 -28.07
CA LEU A 113 -25.12 -18.18 -27.62
C LEU A 113 -25.40 -19.16 -28.78
N ILE A 114 -26.35 -18.82 -29.66
CA ILE A 114 -26.74 -19.65 -30.81
C ILE A 114 -25.56 -19.81 -31.77
N ASP A 115 -24.82 -18.74 -32.03
CA ASP A 115 -23.65 -18.77 -32.92
C ASP A 115 -22.56 -19.69 -32.36
N TRP A 116 -22.35 -19.68 -31.04
CA TRP A 116 -21.38 -20.57 -30.38
C TRP A 116 -21.82 -22.03 -30.34
N HIS A 117 -23.12 -22.32 -30.27
CA HIS A 117 -23.63 -23.70 -30.29
C HIS A 117 -23.37 -24.43 -31.61
N GLN A 118 -23.03 -23.71 -32.68
CA GLN A 118 -22.62 -24.29 -33.96
C GLN A 118 -21.16 -24.74 -33.97
N TRP A 119 -20.38 -24.39 -32.94
CA TRP A 119 -18.95 -24.67 -32.86
C TRP A 119 -18.70 -25.88 -31.98
N VAL A 120 -17.91 -26.83 -32.49
CA VAL A 120 -17.32 -27.92 -31.69
C VAL A 120 -15.86 -27.57 -31.48
N ILE A 121 -15.47 -27.33 -30.23
CA ILE A 121 -14.09 -27.00 -29.85
C ILE A 121 -13.53 -28.22 -29.10
N SER A 122 -12.39 -28.73 -29.57
CA SER A 122 -11.61 -29.76 -28.90
C SER A 122 -10.20 -29.23 -28.64
N ASP A 123 -9.64 -29.61 -27.49
CA ASP A 123 -8.21 -29.49 -27.17
C ASP A 123 -7.68 -30.91 -26.91
N GLU A 124 -6.38 -31.12 -27.07
CA GLU A 124 -5.73 -32.42 -26.89
C GLU A 124 -5.54 -32.80 -25.40
#